data_AF-A0A850ACD6-F1
#
_entry.id   AF-A0A850ACD6-F1
#
_cell.length_a   1.000
_cell.length_b   1.000
_cell.length_c   1.000
_cell.angle_alpha   90.00
_cell.angle_beta   90.00
_cell.angle_gamma   90.00
#
_symmetry.space_group_name_H-M   'P 1'
#
loop_
_entity.id
_entity.type
_entity.pdbx_description
1 polymer ?
#
loop_
_entity_poly.entity_id
_entity_poly.type
_entity_poly.pdbx_seq_one_letter_code
_entity_poly.pdbx_strand_id
1 'polypeptide(L)'
;MKWQEWLELARNEAFWEGHEERGLLKAEYIRDYVLRLWFEEAMDVSIYELDFYPLIMEEEPGEVLLALRDKKRFQLVEGNYALIWPNPETGAYDEKAIDIAPECIRFFCEKYGKKLKVSNKSVVGHQTPA
;
A
#
# COMPACT_ATOMS: atom_id res chain seq x y z
N MET A 1 -2.76 1.87 -13.45
CA MET A 1 -1.70 1.15 -12.70
C MET A 1 -1.94 -0.33 -12.88
N LYS A 2 -1.12 -1.02 -13.70
CA LYS A 2 -1.47 -2.31 -14.30
C LYS A 2 -1.86 -3.40 -13.28
N TRP A 3 -3.15 -3.51 -12.98
CA TRP A 3 -3.70 -4.40 -11.95
C TRP A 3 -3.48 -5.89 -12.27
N GLN A 4 -3.55 -6.27 -13.54
CA GLN A 4 -3.29 -7.66 -13.95
C GLN A 4 -1.88 -8.14 -13.62
N GLU A 5 -0.87 -7.27 -13.68
CA GLU A 5 0.50 -7.64 -13.32
C GLU A 5 0.63 -7.94 -11.82
N TRP A 6 -0.15 -7.24 -10.98
CA TRP A 6 -0.26 -7.59 -9.57
C TRP A 6 -0.93 -8.96 -9.38
N LEU A 7 -2.04 -9.24 -10.07
CA LEU A 7 -2.73 -10.53 -9.97
C LEU A 7 -1.86 -11.72 -10.39
N GLU A 8 -1.02 -11.54 -11.41
CA GLU A 8 -0.04 -12.55 -11.84
C GLU A 8 1.01 -12.81 -10.75
N LEU A 9 1.56 -11.76 -10.14
CA LEU A 9 2.53 -11.88 -9.05
C LEU A 9 1.91 -12.51 -7.79
N ALA A 10 0.71 -12.06 -7.41
CA ALA A 10 -0.01 -12.53 -6.23
C ALA A 10 -0.29 -14.03 -6.28
N ARG A 11 -0.45 -14.62 -7.47
CA ARG A 11 -0.68 -16.06 -7.67
C ARG A 11 0.60 -16.89 -7.71
N ASN A 12 1.78 -16.26 -7.70
CA ASN A 12 3.05 -16.96 -7.77
C ASN A 12 3.53 -17.34 -6.36
N GLU A 13 3.15 -18.52 -5.87
CA GLU A 13 3.53 -19.01 -4.54
C GLU A 13 5.05 -18.98 -4.28
N ALA A 14 5.86 -19.31 -5.29
CA ALA A 14 7.32 -19.31 -5.17
C ALA A 14 7.91 -17.92 -4.94
N PHE A 15 7.23 -16.85 -5.36
CA PHE A 15 7.65 -15.48 -5.06
C PHE A 15 7.51 -15.15 -3.57
N TRP A 16 6.52 -15.75 -2.90
CA TRP A 16 6.19 -15.49 -1.51
C TRP A 16 6.98 -16.36 -0.53
N GLU A 17 7.66 -17.40 -1.02
CA GLU A 17 8.46 -18.29 -0.17
C GLU A 17 9.61 -17.51 0.51
N GLY A 18 9.57 -17.45 1.85
CA GLY A 18 10.55 -16.72 2.64
C GLY A 18 10.40 -15.19 2.60
N HIS A 19 9.33 -14.67 2.00
CA HIS A 19 9.04 -13.24 1.99
C HIS A 19 8.44 -12.81 3.34
N GLU A 20 9.07 -11.82 3.98
CA GLU A 20 8.56 -11.22 5.22
C GLU A 20 7.45 -10.22 4.88
N GLU A 21 6.26 -10.43 5.43
CA GLU A 21 5.16 -9.45 5.34
C GLU A 21 5.51 -8.22 6.18
N ARG A 22 5.43 -7.03 5.56
CA ARG A 22 5.73 -5.76 6.22
C ARG A 22 4.53 -4.85 6.13
N GLY A 23 3.97 -4.55 7.29
CA GLY A 23 2.73 -3.81 7.41
C GLY A 23 2.81 -2.37 6.90
N LEU A 24 1.63 -1.83 6.63
CA LEU A 24 1.41 -0.40 6.46
C LEU A 24 1.24 0.24 7.86
N LEU A 25 2.10 1.20 8.20
CA LEU A 25 2.09 1.87 9.50
C LEU A 25 1.14 3.08 9.52
N LYS A 26 1.00 3.76 8.38
CA LYS A 26 0.19 4.97 8.26
C LYS A 26 -0.19 5.19 6.80
N ALA A 27 -1.38 5.77 6.60
CA ALA A 27 -1.79 6.41 5.37
C ALA A 27 -2.20 7.87 5.65
N GLU A 28 -1.97 8.75 4.70
CA GLU A 28 -2.34 10.17 4.79
C GLU A 28 -2.90 10.63 3.45
N TYR A 29 -4.10 11.20 3.49
CA TYR A 29 -4.70 11.86 2.32
C TYR A 29 -3.94 13.16 2.01
N ILE A 30 -3.40 13.27 0.79
CA ILE A 30 -2.69 14.46 0.34
C ILE A 30 -3.61 15.34 -0.53
N ARG A 31 -4.30 14.71 -1.48
CA ARG A 31 -5.29 15.31 -2.38
C ARG A 31 -6.08 14.19 -3.05
N ASP A 32 -7.05 14.55 -3.89
CA ASP A 32 -7.89 13.60 -4.63
C ASP A 32 -7.06 12.46 -5.23
N TYR A 33 -7.37 11.24 -4.78
CA TYR A 33 -6.72 9.98 -5.18
C TYR A 33 -5.24 9.83 -4.85
N VAL A 34 -4.59 10.81 -4.23
CA VAL A 34 -3.17 10.74 -3.88
C VAL A 34 -3.01 10.53 -2.37
N LEU A 35 -2.35 9.44 -2.02
CA LEU A 35 -2.02 9.11 -0.64
C LEU A 35 -0.51 9.13 -0.41
N ARG A 36 -0.12 9.54 0.79
CA ARG A 36 1.20 9.26 1.33
C ARG A 36 1.12 8.04 2.24
N LEU A 37 2.06 7.12 2.08
CA LEU A 37 2.04 5.80 2.66
C LEU A 37 3.37 5.53 3.35
N TRP A 38 3.31 5.05 4.59
CA TRP A 38 4.47 4.68 5.39
C TRP A 38 4.43 3.18 5.62
N PHE A 39 5.49 2.50 5.21
CA PHE A 39 5.63 1.09 5.46
C PHE A 39 6.68 0.83 6.51
N GLU A 40 6.44 -0.25 7.25
CA GLU A 40 7.42 -0.81 8.16
C GLU A 40 8.62 -1.35 7.38
N GLU A 41 9.80 -1.14 7.96
CA GLU A 41 11.06 -1.74 7.56
C GLU A 41 11.81 -2.15 8.83
N ALA A 42 12.68 -3.16 8.74
CA ALA A 42 13.32 -3.80 9.90
C ALA A 42 13.87 -2.86 11.00
N MET A 43 14.36 -1.66 10.64
CA MET A 43 14.82 -0.65 11.60
C MET A 43 14.47 0.79 11.16
N ASP A 44 13.55 0.95 10.20
CA ASP A 44 13.25 2.26 9.61
C ASP A 44 11.84 2.25 9.00
N VAL A 45 11.52 3.27 8.21
CA VAL A 45 10.31 3.35 7.39
C VAL A 45 10.65 3.74 5.98
N SER A 46 9.91 3.17 5.02
CA SER A 46 9.88 3.67 3.64
C SER A 46 8.62 4.50 3.43
N ILE A 47 8.75 5.61 2.67
CA ILE A 47 7.65 6.57 2.47
C ILE A 47 7.46 6.80 0.98
N TYR A 48 6.22 6.66 0.53
CA TYR A 48 5.82 6.86 -0.86
C TYR A 48 4.62 7.79 -0.97
N GLU A 49 4.54 8.54 -2.06
CA GLU A 49 3.29 9.14 -2.57
C GLU A 49 2.81 8.31 -3.75
N LEU A 50 1.55 7.87 -3.74
CA LEU A 50 0.95 7.06 -4.80
C LEU A 50 -0.36 7.70 -5.27
N ASP A 51 -0.52 7.80 -6.59
CA ASP A 51 -1.72 8.31 -7.25
C ASP A 51 -2.65 7.17 -7.66
N PHE A 52 -3.71 6.93 -6.90
CA PHE A 52 -4.67 5.86 -7.14
C PHE A 52 -5.62 6.14 -8.30
N TYR A 53 -5.61 7.33 -8.92
CA TYR A 53 -6.56 7.66 -9.98
C TYR A 53 -6.56 6.63 -11.12
N PRO A 54 -5.41 6.21 -11.68
CA PRO A 54 -5.40 5.22 -12.76
C PRO A 54 -5.96 3.88 -12.32
N LEU A 55 -5.81 3.49 -11.05
CA LEU A 55 -6.36 2.23 -10.55
C LEU A 55 -7.89 2.31 -10.37
N ILE A 56 -8.39 3.40 -9.80
CA ILE A 56 -9.81 3.55 -9.41
C ILE A 56 -10.71 3.96 -10.59
N MET A 57 -10.18 4.80 -11.49
CA MET A 57 -10.96 5.43 -12.56
C MET A 57 -10.75 4.79 -13.93
N GLU A 58 -9.53 4.34 -14.23
CA GLU A 58 -9.15 3.89 -15.57
C GLU A 58 -9.10 2.37 -15.68
N GLU A 59 -8.93 1.66 -14.56
CA GLU A 59 -8.88 0.20 -14.51
C GLU A 59 -10.12 -0.40 -13.85
N GLU A 60 -10.27 -1.72 -14.00
CA GLU A 60 -11.32 -2.54 -13.38
C GLU A 60 -10.72 -3.44 -12.28
N PRO A 61 -10.24 -2.88 -11.15
CA PRO A 61 -9.55 -3.68 -10.13
C PRO A 61 -10.51 -4.46 -9.21
N GLY A 62 -11.82 -4.45 -9.53
CA GLY A 62 -12.89 -5.12 -8.79
C GLY A 62 -13.95 -4.15 -8.27
N GLU A 63 -15.17 -4.65 -8.03
CA GLU A 63 -16.32 -3.84 -7.60
C GLU A 63 -16.08 -3.11 -6.27
N VAL A 64 -15.31 -3.73 -5.37
CA VAL A 64 -15.00 -3.19 -4.03
C VAL A 64 -14.33 -1.82 -4.12
N LEU A 65 -13.44 -1.61 -5.09
CA LEU A 65 -12.71 -0.34 -5.24
C LEU A 65 -13.51 0.74 -5.97
N LEU A 66 -14.63 0.40 -6.62
CA LEU A 66 -15.51 1.38 -7.25
C LEU A 66 -16.11 2.36 -6.23
N ALA A 67 -16.34 1.91 -5.00
CA ALA A 67 -16.81 2.75 -3.91
C ALA A 67 -15.84 3.90 -3.58
N LEU A 68 -14.54 3.74 -3.90
CA LEU A 68 -13.53 4.77 -3.69
C LEU A 68 -13.57 5.90 -4.73
N ARG A 69 -14.45 5.82 -5.75
CA ARG A 69 -14.74 6.94 -6.66
C ARG A 69 -15.46 8.10 -5.96
N ASP A 70 -16.10 7.83 -4.82
CA ASP A 70 -16.54 8.90 -3.92
C ASP A 70 -15.31 9.49 -3.22
N LYS A 71 -15.06 10.78 -3.46
CA LYS A 71 -13.92 11.49 -2.87
C LYS A 71 -14.01 11.58 -1.35
N LYS A 72 -15.21 11.72 -0.79
CA LYS A 72 -15.40 11.73 0.66
C LYS A 72 -15.06 10.37 1.24
N ARG A 73 -15.47 9.30 0.56
CA ARG A 73 -15.09 7.93 0.91
C ARG A 73 -13.57 7.78 0.93
N PHE A 74 -12.90 8.23 -0.12
CA PHE A 74 -11.45 8.11 -0.27
C PHE A 74 -10.66 8.85 0.83
N GLN A 75 -11.17 9.98 1.32
CA GLN A 75 -10.53 10.77 2.37
C GLN A 75 -10.49 10.08 3.74
N LEU A 76 -11.36 9.10 3.98
CA LEU A 76 -11.44 8.35 5.24
C LEU A 76 -10.35 7.29 5.38
N VAL A 77 -9.30 7.34 4.58
CA VAL A 77 -8.27 6.31 4.56
C VAL A 77 -7.50 6.25 5.88
N GLU A 78 -7.18 5.03 6.28
CA GLU A 78 -6.37 4.70 7.44
C GLU A 78 -5.30 3.68 7.05
N GLY A 79 -4.14 3.77 7.70
CA GLY A 79 -3.12 2.73 7.61
C GLY A 79 -2.99 2.07 8.96
N ASN A 80 -3.32 0.77 9.03
CA ASN A 80 -3.22 -0.04 10.23
C ASN A 80 -2.97 -1.49 9.83
N TYR A 81 -1.70 -1.85 9.64
CA TYR A 81 -1.22 -3.10 9.05
C TYR A 81 -1.59 -3.27 7.57
N ALA A 82 -2.82 -2.91 7.17
CA ALA A 82 -3.31 -2.80 5.81
C ALA A 82 -3.70 -1.35 5.47
N LEU A 83 -3.98 -1.09 4.18
CA LEU A 83 -4.60 0.15 3.72
C LEU A 83 -6.12 0.02 3.81
N ILE A 84 -6.77 0.82 4.65
CA ILE A 84 -8.16 0.62 5.04
C ILE A 84 -8.98 1.86 4.73
N TRP A 85 -10.19 1.68 4.22
CA TRP A 85 -11.27 2.65 4.28
C TRP A 85 -12.39 2.05 5.15
N PRO A 86 -12.57 2.50 6.41
CA PRO A 86 -13.54 1.94 7.35
C PRO A 86 -14.97 2.24 6.87
N ASN A 87 -16.02 1.51 7.23
CA ASN A 87 -17.40 1.77 6.80
C ASN A 87 -17.82 3.26 6.88
N PRO A 88 -18.39 3.87 5.81
CA PRO A 88 -18.62 5.32 5.78
C PRO A 88 -19.77 5.77 6.70
N GLU A 89 -20.64 4.85 7.10
CA GLU A 89 -21.80 5.11 7.95
C GLU A 89 -21.43 5.04 9.43
N THR A 90 -20.55 4.10 9.80
CA THR A 90 -20.25 3.77 11.21
C THR A 90 -18.83 4.14 11.63
N GLY A 91 -17.91 4.30 10.67
CA GLY A 91 -16.48 4.43 10.94
C GLY A 91 -15.82 3.12 11.42
N ALA A 92 -16.54 1.99 11.37
CA ALA A 92 -16.03 0.71 11.85
C ALA A 92 -15.33 -0.10 10.76
N TYR A 93 -14.47 -1.03 11.19
CA TYR A 93 -13.96 -2.09 10.33
C TYR A 93 -14.95 -3.27 10.34
N ASP A 94 -15.85 -3.29 9.35
CA ASP A 94 -16.91 -4.29 9.18
C ASP A 94 -17.01 -4.73 7.70
N GLU A 95 -18.06 -5.46 7.32
CA GLU A 95 -18.23 -5.97 5.95
C GLU A 95 -18.31 -4.88 4.85
N LYS A 96 -18.53 -3.62 5.21
CA LYS A 96 -18.51 -2.47 4.28
C LYS A 96 -17.16 -1.74 4.27
N ALA A 97 -16.22 -2.14 5.12
CA ALA A 97 -14.85 -1.64 5.04
C ALA A 97 -14.16 -2.18 3.78
N ILE A 98 -13.22 -1.39 3.26
CA ILE A 98 -12.38 -1.79 2.14
C ILE A 98 -10.98 -1.88 2.69
N ASP A 99 -10.35 -3.04 2.60
CA ASP A 99 -8.96 -3.23 2.95
C ASP A 99 -8.15 -3.70 1.74
N ILE A 100 -6.90 -3.24 1.66
CA ILE A 100 -5.94 -3.69 0.67
C ILE A 100 -4.67 -4.09 1.40
N ALA A 101 -4.21 -5.31 1.12
CA ALA A 101 -2.99 -5.87 1.69
C ALA A 101 -1.77 -4.96 1.43
N PRO A 102 -0.85 -4.82 2.41
CA PRO A 102 0.30 -3.94 2.28
C PRO A 102 1.23 -4.33 1.12
N GLU A 103 1.35 -5.60 0.77
CA GLU A 103 2.17 -6.11 -0.35
C GLU A 103 1.64 -5.62 -1.70
N CYS A 104 0.31 -5.62 -1.86
CA CYS A 104 -0.35 -5.10 -3.05
C CYS A 104 -0.02 -3.62 -3.24
N ILE A 105 -0.19 -2.82 -2.18
CA ILE A 105 0.10 -1.39 -2.25
C ILE A 105 1.59 -1.14 -2.44
N ARG A 106 2.46 -1.93 -1.78
CA ARG A 106 3.91 -1.83 -1.95
C ARG A 106 4.33 -2.08 -3.39
N PHE A 107 3.76 -3.09 -4.06
CA PHE A 107 4.00 -3.35 -5.48
C PHE A 107 3.72 -2.10 -6.34
N PHE A 108 2.57 -1.45 -6.13
CA PHE A 108 2.24 -0.22 -6.86
C PHE A 108 3.13 0.97 -6.48
N CYS A 109 3.49 1.11 -5.20
CA CYS A 109 4.42 2.13 -4.73
C CYS A 109 5.81 2.00 -5.36
N GLU A 110 6.36 0.79 -5.45
CA GLU A 110 7.68 0.56 -6.02
C GLU A 110 7.72 0.79 -7.53
N LYS A 111 6.61 0.50 -8.21
CA LYS A 111 6.52 0.59 -9.67
C LYS A 111 6.08 1.96 -10.19
N TYR A 112 5.17 2.61 -9.49
CA TYR A 112 4.51 3.84 -9.95
C TYR A 112 4.56 4.97 -8.91
N GLY A 113 4.88 4.67 -7.67
CA GLY A 113 4.90 5.64 -6.58
C GLY A 113 6.13 6.55 -6.65
N LYS A 114 5.95 7.77 -6.17
CA LYS A 114 7.04 8.69 -5.89
C LYS A 114 7.64 8.36 -4.54
N LYS A 115 8.85 7.80 -4.55
CA LYS A 115 9.60 7.48 -3.32
C LYS A 115 10.09 8.77 -2.66
N LEU A 116 9.64 9.03 -1.44
CA LEU A 116 10.02 10.20 -0.64
C LEU A 116 11.17 9.91 0.34
N LYS A 117 11.21 8.68 0.85
CA LYS A 117 12.28 8.22 1.74
C LYS A 117 12.67 6.79 1.40
N VAL A 118 13.97 6.55 1.28
CA VAL A 118 14.56 5.22 1.22
C VAL A 118 14.92 4.83 2.65
N SER A 119 14.55 3.62 3.07
CA SER A 119 15.03 3.09 4.33
C SER A 119 16.54 2.93 4.27
N ASN A 120 17.25 3.44 5.27
CA ASN A 120 18.67 3.18 5.38
C ASN A 120 18.85 1.72 5.81
N LYS A 121 19.02 0.81 4.85
CA LYS A 121 19.64 -0.48 5.14
C LYS A 121 21.07 -0.17 5.57
N SER A 122 21.31 -0.03 6.87
CA SER A 122 22.67 -0.02 7.39
C SER A 122 23.28 -1.36 6.99
N VAL A 123 24.15 -1.32 5.98
CA VAL A 123 25.08 -2.40 5.68
C VAL A 123 25.95 -2.52 6.92
N VAL A 124 25.64 -3.46 7.80
CA VAL A 124 26.56 -3.89 8.85
C VAL A 124 27.69 -4.59 8.11
N GLY A 125 28.66 -3.80 7.66
CA GLY A 125 29.94 -4.31 7.19
C GLY A 125 30.56 -5.09 8.34
N HIS A 126 30.58 -6.42 8.22
CA HIS A 126 31.45 -7.25 9.04
C HIS A 126 32.89 -6.79 8.76
N GLN A 127 33.44 -6.01 9.69
CA GLN A 127 34.88 -5.84 9.78
C GLN A 127 35.43 -7.14 10.35
N THR A 128 36.06 -7.94 9.48
CA THR A 128 36.86 -9.08 9.90
C THR A 128 38.09 -8.55 10.65
N PRO A 129 38.33 -8.93 11.91
CA PRO A 129 39.57 -8.57 12.59
C PRO A 129 40.74 -9.34 11.96
N ALA A 130 41.86 -8.63 11.80
CA ALA A 130 43.14 -9.13 11.30
C ALA A 130 43.83 -10.09 12.30
#